data_AF-A0A257NU46-F1
#
_entry.id   AF-A0A257NU46-F1
#
_cell.length_a   1.000
_cell.length_b   1.000
_cell.length_c   1.000
_cell.angle_alpha   90.00
_cell.angle_beta   90.00
_cell.angle_gamma   90.00
#
_symmetry.space_group_name_H-M   'P 1'
#
loop_
_entity.id
_entity.type
_entity.pdbx_description
1 polymer ?
#
loop_
_entity_poly.entity_id
_entity_poly.type
_entity_poly.pdbx_seq_one_letter_code
_entity_poly.pdbx_strand_id
1 'polypeptide(L)'
;MLEKAGVLSRGNIRIDISRVSFILQNPFYYGHFRYTGEIHEGKHEPLITKDLWDRANAVLRGRGRRPSTKADPRPFCGLLKCATCDMSITGENRLKRQVSGKVHHYVYYHCSKKSKIVACDEPCIRGEILDRQLSALLVDYAMPKEWVAPLSDMLDREAQTATQTASEAVFGLREQVAELSRNLSRLTDVYVAQDIERDDYLSRRRALMSEKKSVEEKIDRLLRTPSAWIEPTREWIKDASRLDEIAKSEDLPSKKISLQKIF
;
A
#
# COMPACT_ATOMS: atom_id res chain seq x y z
N MET A 1 19.86 4.48 -11.79
CA MET A 1 19.89 5.96 -11.76
C MET A 1 19.43 6.46 -13.12
N LEU A 2 18.63 7.54 -13.15
CA LEU A 2 17.97 8.07 -14.36
C LEU A 2 18.97 8.47 -15.47
N GLU A 3 20.19 8.86 -15.10
CA GLU A 3 21.27 9.17 -16.04
C GLU A 3 21.65 7.99 -16.95
N LYS A 4 21.57 6.75 -16.44
CA LYS A 4 21.86 5.55 -17.26
C LYS A 4 20.83 5.32 -18.36
N ALA A 5 19.65 5.92 -18.22
CA ALA A 5 18.57 5.88 -19.20
C ALA A 5 18.52 7.17 -20.06
N GLY A 6 19.55 8.03 -19.97
CA GLY A 6 19.64 9.27 -20.76
C GLY A 6 18.73 10.40 -20.26
N VAL A 7 18.07 10.25 -19.11
CA VAL A 7 17.16 11.27 -18.58
C VAL A 7 17.96 12.31 -17.79
N LEU A 8 18.21 13.45 -18.41
CA LEU A 8 18.97 14.58 -17.88
C LEU A 8 18.09 15.83 -17.79
N SER A 9 18.50 16.80 -16.96
CA SER A 9 17.84 18.11 -16.92
C SER A 9 18.10 18.90 -18.21
N ARG A 10 17.38 20.01 -18.41
CA ARG A 10 17.56 20.91 -19.56
C ARG A 10 19.00 21.42 -19.74
N GLY A 11 19.79 21.49 -18.66
CA GLY A 11 21.21 21.85 -18.71
C GLY A 11 22.17 20.69 -18.90
N ASN A 12 21.66 19.50 -19.26
CA ASN A 12 22.42 18.25 -19.34
C ASN A 12 23.04 17.78 -18.01
N ILE A 13 22.49 18.26 -16.88
CA ILE A 13 22.93 17.93 -15.53
C ILE A 13 22.03 16.85 -14.94
N ARG A 14 22.60 16.02 -14.07
CA ARG A 14 21.89 15.06 -13.21
C ARG A 14 20.72 15.73 -12.48
N ILE A 15 19.55 15.09 -12.54
CA ILE A 15 18.35 15.55 -11.84
C ILE A 15 18.47 15.21 -10.36
N ASP A 16 18.30 16.22 -9.50
CA ASP A 16 18.30 16.02 -8.05
C ASP A 16 17.10 15.19 -7.56
N ILE A 17 17.29 14.37 -6.53
CA ILE A 17 16.26 13.48 -5.99
C ILE A 17 15.06 14.27 -5.45
N SER A 18 15.29 15.46 -4.88
CA SER A 18 14.21 16.35 -4.40
C SER A 18 13.33 16.81 -5.57
N ARG A 19 13.93 17.08 -6.74
CA ARG A 19 13.20 17.48 -7.95
C ARG A 19 12.33 16.34 -8.46
N VAL A 20 12.85 15.10 -8.45
CA VAL A 20 12.07 13.91 -8.82
C VAL A 20 10.90 13.71 -7.85
N SER A 21 11.14 13.83 -6.54
CA SER A 21 10.08 13.73 -5.52
C SER A 21 9.00 14.78 -5.72
N PHE A 22 9.39 16.03 -6.01
CA PHE A 22 8.46 17.13 -6.27
C PHE A 22 7.58 16.85 -7.50
N ILE A 23 8.16 16.32 -8.58
CA ILE A 23 7.43 15.92 -9.79
C ILE A 23 6.41 14.84 -9.46
N LEU A 24 6.82 13.77 -8.77
CA LEU A 24 5.94 12.64 -8.42
C LEU A 24 4.79 13.04 -7.46
N GLN A 25 5.00 14.06 -6.62
CA GLN A 25 4.00 14.57 -5.67
C GLN A 25 3.09 15.65 -6.25
N ASN A 26 3.24 16.02 -7.52
CA ASN A 26 2.46 17.09 -8.13
C ASN A 26 1.09 16.55 -8.62
N PRO A 27 -0.04 17.10 -8.15
CA PRO A 27 -1.37 16.73 -8.60
C PRO A 27 -1.62 16.97 -10.10
N PHE A 28 -0.80 17.82 -10.71
CA PHE A 28 -0.90 18.18 -12.12
C PHE A 28 -0.98 16.95 -13.03
N TYR A 29 -0.22 15.91 -12.72
CA TYR A 29 -0.14 14.73 -13.57
C TYR A 29 -1.41 13.85 -13.56
N TYR A 30 -2.30 13.96 -12.57
CA TYR A 30 -3.60 13.27 -12.56
C TYR A 30 -4.78 14.19 -12.88
N GLY A 31 -4.52 15.42 -13.36
CA GLY A 31 -5.58 16.34 -13.82
C GLY A 31 -6.04 17.36 -12.78
N HIS A 32 -5.34 17.52 -11.65
CA HIS A 32 -5.67 18.55 -10.65
C HIS A 32 -4.51 19.53 -10.47
N PHE A 33 -4.73 20.73 -9.93
CA PHE A 33 -3.64 21.67 -9.67
C PHE A 33 -3.79 22.33 -8.31
N ARG A 34 -2.67 22.81 -7.75
CA ARG A 34 -2.66 23.55 -6.49
C ARG A 34 -2.77 25.05 -6.75
N TYR A 35 -3.74 25.69 -6.13
CA TYR A 35 -3.89 27.15 -6.13
C TYR A 35 -4.22 27.60 -4.70
N THR A 36 -3.52 28.61 -4.20
CA THR A 36 -3.72 29.15 -2.84
C THR A 36 -3.76 28.11 -1.70
N GLY A 37 -3.06 26.98 -1.86
CA GLY A 37 -3.03 25.89 -0.88
C GLY A 37 -4.15 24.84 -1.03
N GLU A 38 -5.11 25.08 -1.91
CA GLU A 38 -6.22 24.17 -2.23
C GLU A 38 -5.96 23.41 -3.53
N ILE A 39 -6.65 22.28 -3.71
CA ILE A 39 -6.55 21.43 -4.90
C ILE A 39 -7.82 21.62 -5.73
N HIS A 40 -7.66 22.04 -6.98
CA HIS A 40 -8.76 22.23 -7.93
C HIS A 40 -8.64 21.27 -9.13
N GLU A 41 -9.77 20.94 -9.73
CA GLU A 41 -9.83 20.16 -10.96
C GLU A 41 -9.36 21.00 -12.16
N GLY A 42 -8.40 20.47 -12.92
CA GLY A 42 -7.88 21.09 -14.14
C GLY A 42 -8.62 20.63 -15.39
N LYS A 43 -8.60 21.46 -16.44
CA LYS A 43 -9.18 21.13 -17.75
C LYS A 43 -8.21 20.37 -18.68
N HIS A 44 -6.98 20.12 -18.23
CA HIS A 44 -5.96 19.46 -19.05
C HIS A 44 -6.10 17.93 -18.98
N GLU A 45 -5.64 17.27 -20.04
CA GLU A 45 -5.63 15.81 -20.09
C GLU A 45 -4.65 15.24 -19.03
N PRO A 46 -5.09 14.32 -18.16
CA PRO A 46 -4.22 13.73 -17.15
C PRO A 46 -3.18 12.81 -17.81
N LEU A 47 -1.93 12.92 -17.39
CA LEU A 47 -0.83 12.08 -17.88
C LEU A 47 -0.88 10.66 -17.26
N ILE A 48 -1.34 10.56 -16.01
CA ILE A 48 -1.45 9.31 -15.27
C ILE A 48 -2.78 9.25 -14.52
N THR A 49 -3.22 8.04 -14.18
CA THR A 49 -4.41 7.85 -13.36
C THR A 49 -4.16 8.25 -11.90
N LYS A 50 -5.21 8.68 -11.21
CA LYS A 50 -5.15 8.98 -9.77
C LYS A 50 -4.68 7.78 -8.95
N ASP A 51 -5.12 6.57 -9.29
CA ASP A 51 -4.68 5.34 -8.65
C ASP A 51 -3.16 5.12 -8.74
N LEU A 52 -2.57 5.34 -9.93
CA LEU A 52 -1.13 5.20 -10.11
C LEU A 52 -0.36 6.27 -9.31
N TRP A 53 -0.88 7.50 -9.29
CA TRP A 53 -0.32 8.59 -8.50
C TRP A 53 -0.37 8.27 -6.99
N ASP A 54 -1.49 7.76 -6.49
CA ASP A 54 -1.67 7.39 -5.08
C ASP A 54 -0.71 6.27 -4.67
N ARG A 55 -0.57 5.22 -5.50
CA ARG A 55 0.39 4.14 -5.28
C ARG A 55 1.83 4.63 -5.24
N ALA A 56 2.23 5.48 -6.19
CA ALA A 56 3.58 6.05 -6.21
C ALA A 56 3.87 6.90 -4.95
N ASN A 57 2.89 7.70 -4.52
CA ASN A 57 3.03 8.55 -3.34
C ASN A 57 2.95 7.78 -2.02
N ALA A 58 2.26 6.62 -1.97
CA ALA A 58 2.34 5.71 -0.84
C ALA A 58 3.77 5.17 -0.64
N VAL A 59 4.44 4.78 -1.73
CA VAL A 59 5.85 4.33 -1.69
C VAL A 59 6.77 5.46 -1.23
N LEU A 60 6.57 6.69 -1.70
CA LEU A 60 7.36 7.85 -1.26
C LEU A 60 7.16 8.16 0.24
N ARG A 61 5.92 8.11 0.74
CA ARG A 61 5.62 8.31 2.17
C ARG A 61 6.27 7.25 3.06
N GLY A 62 6.28 5.98 2.62
CA GLY A 62 6.98 4.88 3.31
C GLY A 62 8.51 4.98 3.32
N ARG A 63 9.09 5.92 2.55
CA ARG A 63 10.52 6.20 2.45
C ARG A 63 10.98 7.45 3.23
N GLY A 64 10.09 8.07 4.01
CA GLY A 64 10.46 9.19 4.91
C GLY A 64 11.69 8.88 5.76
N ARG A 65 12.51 9.90 6.05
CA ARG A 65 13.88 9.88 6.62
C ARG A 65 14.23 8.59 7.38
N ARG A 66 14.58 7.53 6.64
CA ARG A 66 15.25 6.37 7.21
C ARG A 66 16.68 6.80 7.53
N PRO A 67 17.24 6.44 8.71
CA PRO A 67 18.65 6.64 8.98
C PRO A 67 19.47 6.12 7.79
N SER A 68 20.47 6.89 7.38
CA SER A 68 21.37 6.57 6.26
C SER A 68 21.70 5.08 6.21
N THR A 69 21.61 4.49 5.02
CA THR A 69 22.10 3.15 4.65
C THR A 69 23.63 3.10 4.76
N LYS A 70 24.20 3.44 5.92
CA LYS A 70 25.53 2.91 6.25
C LYS A 70 25.37 1.39 6.27
N ALA A 71 26.37 0.71 5.73
CA ALA A 71 26.37 -0.68 5.27
C ALA A 71 26.04 -1.77 6.33
N ASP A 72 25.52 -1.40 7.49
CA ASP A 72 25.12 -2.33 8.55
C ASP A 72 23.93 -1.76 9.34
N PRO A 73 22.71 -1.70 8.75
CA PRO A 73 21.51 -1.45 9.54
C PRO A 73 21.32 -2.69 10.40
N ARG A 74 21.84 -2.63 11.64
CA ARG A 74 21.64 -3.67 12.64
C ARG A 74 20.20 -4.19 12.57
N PRO A 75 19.98 -5.49 12.36
CA PRO A 75 18.74 -6.02 11.78
C PRO A 75 17.47 -5.53 12.47
N PHE A 76 17.46 -5.44 13.80
CA PHE A 76 16.29 -5.08 14.60
C PHE A 76 16.15 -3.58 14.90
N CYS A 77 17.06 -2.72 14.43
CA CYS A 77 16.93 -1.28 14.60
C CYS A 77 15.66 -0.74 13.90
N GLY A 78 14.86 0.07 14.58
CA GLY A 78 13.60 0.61 14.06
C GLY A 78 12.40 -0.35 14.15
N LEU A 79 12.59 -1.55 14.70
CA LEU A 79 11.49 -2.44 15.11
C LEU A 79 11.07 -2.15 16.57
N LEU A 80 12.05 -1.94 17.45
CA LEU A 80 11.83 -1.92 18.89
C LEU A 80 11.90 -0.51 19.47
N LYS A 81 11.04 -0.25 20.46
CA LYS A 81 11.10 0.89 21.36
C LYS A 81 11.31 0.43 22.79
N CYS A 82 11.94 1.28 23.59
CA CYS A 82 12.11 1.03 25.01
C CYS A 82 10.82 1.35 25.76
N ALA A 83 10.35 0.44 26.61
CA ALA A 83 9.14 0.64 27.41
C ALA A 83 9.27 1.81 28.41
N THR A 84 10.46 2.02 28.99
CA THR A 84 10.69 3.04 30.01
C THR A 84 10.88 4.45 29.43
N CYS A 85 11.61 4.55 28.32
CA CYS A 85 12.05 5.84 27.76
C CYS A 85 11.25 6.26 26.50
N ASP A 86 10.43 5.38 25.93
CA ASP A 86 9.81 5.42 24.57
C ASP A 86 10.77 5.74 23.42
N MET A 87 12.07 5.82 23.68
CA MET A 87 13.07 6.04 22.64
C MET A 87 13.37 4.74 21.90
N SER A 88 13.76 4.89 20.64
CA SER A 88 14.14 3.76 19.79
C SER A 88 15.32 2.98 20.38
N ILE A 89 15.23 1.66 20.24
CA ILE A 89 16.35 0.75 20.49
C ILE A 89 17.34 0.85 19.32
N THR A 90 18.62 1.00 19.66
CA THR A 90 19.75 0.98 18.73
C THR A 90 20.64 -0.20 19.11
N GLY A 91 21.49 -0.68 18.21
CA GLY A 91 22.54 -1.61 18.63
C GLY A 91 23.95 -1.04 18.58
N GLU A 92 24.90 -1.83 19.03
CA GLU A 92 26.33 -1.53 19.12
C GLU A 92 27.12 -2.82 18.84
N ASN A 93 28.18 -2.74 18.03
CA ASN A 93 29.10 -3.85 17.81
C ASN A 93 30.28 -3.71 18.77
N ARG A 94 30.53 -4.71 19.60
CA ARG A 94 31.67 -4.76 20.52
C ARG A 94 32.65 -5.84 20.09
N LEU A 95 33.90 -5.42 19.89
CA LEU A 95 35.02 -6.29 19.60
C LEU A 95 35.76 -6.59 20.91
N LYS A 96 35.92 -7.87 21.24
CA LYS A 96 36.76 -8.29 22.37
C LYS A 96 37.95 -9.06 21.84
N ARG A 97 39.16 -8.52 22.05
CA ARG A 97 40.42 -9.20 21.72
C ARG A 97 40.95 -9.89 22.99
N GLN A 98 41.16 -11.19 22.91
CA GLN A 98 41.78 -11.98 23.97
C GLN A 98 43.30 -11.85 23.91
N VAL A 99 43.97 -12.11 25.04
CA VAL A 99 45.45 -12.11 25.16
C VAL A 99 46.07 -13.15 24.20
N SER A 100 45.36 -14.23 23.90
CA SER A 100 45.73 -15.26 22.91
C SER A 100 45.63 -14.80 21.44
N GLY A 101 45.25 -13.55 21.18
CA GLY A 101 45.07 -12.99 19.84
C GLY A 101 43.69 -13.23 19.22
N LYS A 102 42.84 -14.08 19.80
CA LYS A 102 41.48 -14.36 19.30
C LYS A 102 40.57 -13.14 19.45
N VAL A 103 39.87 -12.75 18.38
CA VAL A 103 38.91 -11.63 18.37
C VAL A 103 37.49 -12.19 18.34
N HIS A 104 36.64 -11.73 19.27
CA HIS A 104 35.23 -12.08 19.35
C HIS A 104 34.38 -10.85 19.01
N HIS A 105 33.37 -11.06 18.18
CA HIS A 105 32.44 -10.03 17.73
C HIS A 105 31.10 -10.23 18.44
N TYR A 106 30.60 -9.19 19.10
CA TYR A 106 29.30 -9.23 19.77
C TYR A 106 28.42 -8.06 19.32
N VAL A 107 27.15 -8.34 19.06
CA VAL A 107 26.14 -7.30 18.80
C VAL A 107 25.27 -7.16 20.04
N TYR A 108 25.14 -5.93 20.54
CA TYR A 108 24.26 -5.59 21.65
C TYR A 108 23.17 -4.62 21.18
N TYR A 109 21.97 -4.70 21.77
CA TYR A 109 20.87 -3.77 21.56
C TYR A 109 20.53 -3.06 22.88
N HIS A 110 20.24 -1.75 22.84
CA HIS A 110 19.97 -0.91 24.02
C HIS A 110 19.10 0.32 23.69
N CYS A 111 18.39 0.90 24.69
CA CYS A 111 17.74 2.22 24.53
C CYS A 111 18.81 3.23 24.10
N SER A 112 18.48 4.10 23.14
CA SER A 112 19.39 5.17 22.73
C SER A 112 19.69 6.20 23.84
N LYS A 113 18.94 6.14 24.95
CA LYS A 113 19.02 7.03 26.12
C LYS A 113 18.94 8.52 25.75
N LYS A 114 18.21 8.84 24.68
CA LYS A 114 18.05 10.21 24.16
C LYS A 114 16.85 10.96 24.74
N SER A 115 16.10 10.36 25.67
CA SER A 115 14.99 11.05 26.32
C SER A 115 15.56 12.19 27.16
N LYS A 116 15.00 13.38 27.00
CA LYS A 116 15.34 14.56 27.82
C LYS A 116 14.55 14.60 29.14
N ILE A 117 13.58 13.71 29.30
CA ILE A 117 12.59 13.72 30.38
C ILE A 117 12.87 12.57 31.37
N VAL A 118 13.25 11.41 30.85
CA VAL A 118 13.42 10.18 31.64
C VAL A 118 14.86 9.69 31.52
N ALA A 119 15.55 9.56 32.65
CA ALA A 119 16.81 8.83 32.74
C ALA A 119 16.53 7.33 32.60
N CYS A 120 17.09 6.71 31.56
CA CYS A 120 16.81 5.32 31.21
C CYS A 120 17.97 4.42 31.60
N ASP A 121 17.71 3.51 32.55
CA ASP A 121 18.70 2.55 33.07
C ASP A 121 18.47 1.11 32.61
N GLU A 122 17.62 0.93 31.58
CA GLU A 122 17.40 -0.38 30.96
C GLU A 122 18.72 -1.03 30.52
N PRO A 123 18.92 -2.33 30.82
CA PRO A 123 20.13 -3.06 30.45
C PRO A 123 20.21 -3.28 28.94
N CYS A 124 21.42 -3.56 28.46
CA CYS A 124 21.61 -4.00 27.08
C CYS A 124 21.36 -5.51 26.94
N ILE A 125 20.80 -5.91 25.80
CA ILE A 125 20.56 -7.31 25.45
C ILE A 125 21.49 -7.75 24.31
N ARG A 126 21.98 -8.99 24.35
CA ARG A 126 22.77 -9.57 23.25
C ARG A 126 21.87 -9.87 22.05
N GLY A 127 22.38 -9.63 20.84
CA GLY A 127 21.66 -9.85 19.59
C GLY A 127 21.16 -11.28 19.42
N GLU A 128 21.95 -12.28 19.80
CA GLU A 128 21.57 -13.70 19.76
C GLU A 128 20.38 -14.02 20.68
N ILE A 129 20.37 -13.43 21.89
CA ILE A 129 19.28 -13.63 22.86
C ILE A 129 18.01 -12.94 22.35
N LEU A 130 18.16 -11.71 21.84
CA LEU A 130 17.05 -10.96 21.27
C LEU A 130 16.46 -11.68 20.05
N ASP A 131 17.30 -12.18 19.14
CA ASP A 131 16.85 -12.95 17.98
C ASP A 131 16.08 -14.20 18.42
N ARG A 132 16.59 -14.95 19.40
CA ARG A 132 15.88 -16.12 19.95
C ARG A 132 14.51 -15.75 20.51
N GLN A 133 14.38 -14.64 21.24
CA GLN A 133 13.10 -14.18 21.77
C GLN A 133 12.14 -13.78 20.65
N LEU A 134 12.62 -13.04 19.65
CA LEU A 134 11.82 -12.61 18.51
C LEU A 134 11.41 -13.78 17.60
N SER A 135 12.30 -14.75 17.39
CA SER A 135 12.00 -16.00 16.68
C SER A 135 10.93 -16.81 17.40
N ALA A 136 10.99 -16.91 18.73
CA ALA A 136 9.97 -17.62 19.50
C ALA A 136 8.59 -16.96 19.31
N LEU A 137 8.52 -15.62 19.39
CA LEU A 137 7.29 -14.89 19.11
C LEU A 137 6.76 -15.17 17.69
N LEU A 138 7.63 -15.20 16.68
CA LEU A 138 7.19 -15.48 15.29
C LEU A 138 6.55 -16.86 15.14
N VAL A 139 7.01 -17.87 15.89
CA VAL A 139 6.44 -19.23 15.85
C VAL A 139 5.01 -19.24 16.39
N ASP A 140 4.71 -18.44 17.42
CA ASP A 140 3.36 -18.37 18.01
C ASP A 140 2.31 -17.82 17.03
N TYR A 141 2.72 -17.04 16.04
CA TYR A 141 1.86 -16.51 14.98
C TYR A 141 1.91 -17.32 13.67
N ALA A 142 2.71 -18.38 13.61
CA ALA A 142 2.86 -19.19 12.40
C ALA A 142 1.59 -20.02 12.12
N MET A 143 1.13 -20.01 10.87
CA MET A 143 -0.02 -20.80 10.47
C MET A 143 0.35 -22.30 10.40
N PRO A 144 -0.47 -23.20 10.99
CA PRO A 144 -0.31 -24.64 10.80
C PRO A 144 -0.34 -25.01 9.31
N LYS A 145 0.62 -25.82 8.86
CA LYS A 145 0.75 -26.20 7.43
C LYS A 145 -0.51 -26.91 6.90
N GLU A 146 -1.17 -27.66 7.77
CA GLU A 146 -2.44 -28.34 7.50
C GLU A 146 -3.60 -27.40 7.17
N TRP A 147 -3.56 -26.13 7.57
CA TRP A 147 -4.62 -25.16 7.29
C TRP A 147 -4.42 -24.44 5.95
N VAL A 148 -3.20 -24.43 5.42
CA VAL A 148 -2.86 -23.67 4.21
C VAL A 148 -3.68 -24.13 3.00
N ALA A 149 -3.75 -25.44 2.76
CA ALA A 149 -4.49 -25.98 1.62
C ALA A 149 -6.02 -25.78 1.76
N PRO A 150 -6.66 -26.15 2.89
CA PRO A 150 -8.09 -25.89 3.08
C PRO A 150 -8.48 -24.42 2.97
N LEU A 151 -7.69 -23.50 3.56
CA LEU A 151 -7.98 -22.06 3.49
C LEU A 151 -7.79 -21.51 2.07
N SER A 152 -6.77 -21.99 1.34
CA SER A 152 -6.57 -21.60 -0.06
C SER A 152 -7.73 -22.07 -0.94
N ASP A 153 -8.19 -23.32 -0.75
CA ASP A 153 -9.32 -23.88 -1.49
C ASP A 153 -10.62 -23.12 -1.18
N MET A 154 -10.85 -22.75 0.08
CA MET A 154 -11.99 -21.91 0.47
C MET A 154 -11.94 -20.55 -0.21
N LEU A 155 -10.77 -19.90 -0.20
CA LEU A 155 -10.56 -18.61 -0.83
C LEU A 155 -10.79 -18.66 -2.35
N ASP A 156 -10.35 -19.74 -3.01
CA ASP A 156 -10.55 -19.94 -4.45
C ASP A 156 -12.04 -20.13 -4.78
N ARG A 157 -12.81 -20.83 -3.94
CA ARG A 157 -14.27 -20.94 -4.09
C ARG A 157 -14.95 -19.59 -3.91
N GLU A 158 -14.59 -18.83 -2.87
CA GLU A 158 -15.13 -17.49 -2.65
C GLU A 158 -14.78 -16.53 -3.80
N ALA A 159 -13.59 -16.67 -4.40
CA ALA A 159 -13.20 -15.90 -5.58
C ALA A 159 -14.07 -16.20 -6.79
N GLN A 160 -14.37 -17.48 -7.03
CA GLN A 160 -15.27 -17.89 -8.10
C GLN A 160 -16.69 -17.36 -7.85
N THR A 161 -17.23 -17.52 -6.64
CA THR A 161 -18.56 -17.02 -6.27
C THR A 161 -18.65 -15.51 -6.38
N ALA A 162 -17.64 -14.76 -5.92
CA ALA A 162 -17.62 -13.31 -6.03
C ALA A 162 -17.59 -12.84 -7.49
N THR A 163 -16.82 -13.52 -8.35
CA THR A 163 -16.75 -13.23 -9.78
C THR A 163 -18.08 -13.51 -10.48
N GLN A 164 -18.69 -14.66 -10.19
CA GLN A 164 -19.99 -15.06 -10.71
C GLN A 164 -21.08 -14.04 -10.32
N THR A 165 -21.16 -13.70 -9.04
CA THR A 165 -22.14 -12.75 -8.50
C THR A 165 -21.96 -11.35 -9.10
N ALA A 166 -20.71 -10.89 -9.23
CA ALA A 166 -20.41 -9.61 -9.86
C ALA A 166 -20.80 -9.60 -11.35
N SER A 167 -20.56 -10.70 -12.07
CA SER A 167 -20.95 -10.85 -13.48
C SER A 167 -22.47 -10.77 -13.66
N GLU A 168 -23.22 -11.49 -12.82
CA GLU A 168 -24.69 -11.47 -12.82
C GLU A 168 -25.24 -10.08 -12.50
N ALA A 169 -24.68 -9.41 -11.49
CA ALA A 169 -25.05 -8.03 -11.15
C ALA A 169 -24.74 -7.05 -12.30
N VAL A 170 -23.57 -7.16 -12.94
CA VAL A 170 -23.20 -6.33 -14.08
C VAL A 170 -24.14 -6.58 -15.27
N PHE A 171 -24.53 -7.83 -15.51
CA PHE A 171 -25.50 -8.16 -16.56
C PHE A 171 -26.84 -7.45 -16.33
N GLY A 172 -27.42 -7.57 -15.13
CA GLY A 172 -28.68 -6.90 -14.80
C GLY A 172 -28.59 -5.36 -14.88
N LEU A 173 -27.48 -4.77 -14.45
CA LEU A 173 -27.26 -3.32 -14.58
C LEU A 173 -27.12 -2.88 -16.05
N ARG A 174 -26.52 -3.70 -16.92
CA ARG A 174 -26.44 -3.41 -18.35
C ARG A 174 -27.81 -3.43 -19.02
N GLU A 175 -28.70 -4.33 -18.62
CA GLU A 175 -30.10 -4.30 -19.08
C GLU A 175 -30.81 -3.02 -18.65
N GLN A 176 -30.60 -2.55 -17.41
CA GLN A 176 -31.14 -1.26 -16.95
C GLN A 176 -30.61 -0.08 -17.78
N VAL A 177 -29.32 -0.05 -18.10
CA VAL A 177 -28.74 0.98 -18.98
C VAL A 177 -29.36 0.94 -20.38
N ALA A 178 -29.62 -0.26 -20.91
CA ALA A 178 -30.27 -0.44 -22.21
C ALA A 178 -31.73 0.07 -22.17
N GLU A 179 -32.48 -0.22 -21.11
CA GLU A 179 -33.84 0.30 -20.90
C GLU A 179 -33.86 1.83 -20.81
N LEU A 180 -33.00 2.43 -19.99
CA LEU A 180 -32.89 3.89 -19.88
C LEU A 180 -32.51 4.55 -21.22
N SER A 181 -31.65 3.89 -22.01
CA SER A 181 -31.30 4.35 -23.36
C SER A 181 -32.47 4.27 -24.33
N ARG A 182 -33.29 3.21 -24.27
CA ARG A 182 -34.54 3.09 -25.03
C ARG A 182 -35.55 4.18 -24.63
N ASN A 183 -35.68 4.47 -23.35
CA ASN A 183 -36.55 5.54 -22.84
C ASN A 183 -36.09 6.94 -23.29
N LEU A 184 -34.77 7.19 -23.33
CA LEU A 184 -34.22 8.43 -23.89
C LEU A 184 -34.51 8.59 -25.39
N SER A 185 -34.44 7.50 -26.16
CA SER A 185 -34.83 7.50 -27.58
C SER A 185 -36.30 7.86 -27.74
N ARG A 186 -37.19 7.14 -27.03
CA ARG A 186 -38.64 7.39 -27.05
C ARG A 186 -38.99 8.83 -26.65
N LEU A 187 -38.34 9.37 -25.62
CA LEU A 187 -38.54 10.76 -25.19
C LEU A 187 -38.16 11.75 -26.30
N THR A 188 -37.14 11.42 -27.10
CA THR A 188 -36.71 12.25 -28.23
C THR A 188 -37.72 12.18 -29.36
N ASP A 189 -38.25 11.00 -29.68
CA ASP A 189 -39.29 10.83 -30.70
C ASP A 189 -40.56 11.62 -30.37
N VAL A 190 -41.02 11.56 -29.11
CA VAL A 190 -42.18 12.33 -28.61
C VAL A 190 -41.95 13.85 -28.69
N TYR A 191 -40.73 14.33 -28.41
CA TYR A 191 -40.41 15.74 -28.58
C TYR A 191 -40.39 16.18 -30.05
N VAL A 192 -39.87 15.34 -30.95
CA VAL A 192 -39.86 15.62 -32.40
C VAL A 192 -41.28 15.67 -32.96
N ALA A 193 -42.18 14.82 -32.45
CA ALA A 193 -43.61 14.86 -32.77
C ALA A 193 -44.34 16.11 -32.22
N GLN A 194 -43.65 16.94 -31.42
CA GLN A 194 -44.17 18.15 -30.75
C GLN A 194 -45.26 17.87 -29.70
N ASP A 195 -45.31 16.65 -29.17
CA ASP A 195 -46.29 16.23 -28.16
C ASP A 195 -45.95 16.70 -26.72
N ILE A 196 -44.75 17.27 -26.52
CA ILE A 196 -44.29 17.80 -25.22
C ILE A 196 -43.56 19.12 -25.38
N GLU A 197 -43.71 20.00 -24.39
CA GLU A 197 -42.98 21.26 -24.35
C GLU A 197 -41.49 21.06 -24.04
N ARG A 198 -40.68 22.04 -24.47
CA ARG A 198 -39.22 22.00 -24.34
C ARG A 198 -38.76 21.84 -22.88
N ASP A 199 -39.40 22.53 -21.94
CA ASP A 199 -38.98 22.50 -20.54
C ASP A 199 -39.25 21.13 -19.89
N ASP A 200 -40.39 20.51 -20.21
CA ASP A 200 -40.72 19.15 -19.78
C ASP A 200 -39.76 18.11 -20.39
N TYR A 201 -39.43 18.24 -21.67
CA TYR A 201 -38.42 17.41 -22.33
C TYR A 201 -37.07 17.52 -21.62
N LEU A 202 -36.59 18.75 -21.39
CA LEU A 202 -35.29 18.99 -20.74
C LEU A 202 -35.25 18.44 -19.32
N SER A 203 -36.34 18.56 -18.56
CA SER A 203 -36.47 18.03 -17.21
C SER A 203 -36.38 16.50 -17.19
N ARG A 204 -37.21 15.82 -18.00
CA ARG A 204 -37.22 14.34 -18.09
C ARG A 204 -35.92 13.77 -18.63
N ARG A 205 -35.32 14.43 -19.63
CA ARG A 205 -34.01 14.04 -20.18
C ARG A 205 -32.90 14.14 -19.14
N ARG A 206 -32.88 15.20 -18.33
CA ARG A 206 -31.91 15.35 -17.23
C ARG A 206 -32.03 14.22 -16.21
N ALA A 207 -33.25 13.88 -15.80
CA ALA A 207 -33.48 12.78 -14.84
C ALA A 207 -32.99 11.43 -15.39
N LEU A 208 -33.41 11.05 -16.61
CA LEU A 208 -33.00 9.79 -17.23
C LEU A 208 -31.49 9.70 -17.50
N MET A 209 -30.86 10.80 -17.91
CA MET A 209 -29.41 10.85 -18.09
C MET A 209 -28.66 10.71 -16.76
N SER A 210 -29.16 11.34 -15.69
CA SER A 210 -28.59 11.23 -14.35
C SER A 210 -28.68 9.80 -13.81
N GLU A 211 -29.84 9.16 -13.98
CA GLU A 211 -30.05 7.77 -13.55
C GLU A 211 -29.15 6.81 -14.34
N LYS A 212 -29.09 6.96 -15.67
CA LYS A 212 -28.20 6.18 -16.55
C LYS A 212 -26.75 6.30 -16.09
N LYS A 213 -26.29 7.52 -15.81
CA LYS A 213 -24.92 7.77 -15.35
C LYS A 213 -24.65 7.08 -14.01
N SER A 214 -25.60 7.12 -13.07
CA SER A 214 -25.47 6.45 -11.78
C SER A 214 -25.35 4.92 -11.93
N VAL A 215 -26.14 4.32 -12.84
CA VAL A 215 -26.07 2.87 -13.10
C VAL A 215 -24.76 2.48 -13.78
N GLU A 216 -24.26 3.29 -14.73
CA GLU A 216 -22.96 3.09 -15.37
C GLU A 216 -21.79 3.15 -14.36
N GLU A 217 -21.85 4.04 -13.38
CA GLU A 217 -20.86 4.13 -12.30
C GLU A 217 -20.89 2.90 -11.37
N LYS A 218 -22.07 2.34 -11.10
CA LYS A 218 -22.19 1.07 -10.35
C LYS A 218 -21.53 -0.08 -11.10
N ILE A 219 -21.70 -0.15 -12.43
CA ILE A 219 -21.04 -1.14 -13.29
C ILE A 219 -19.52 -0.99 -13.22
N ASP A 220 -19.00 0.23 -13.41
CA ASP A 220 -17.55 0.49 -13.36
C ASP A 220 -16.96 0.10 -11.99
N ARG A 221 -17.67 0.39 -10.89
CA ARG A 221 -17.27 0.00 -9.54
C ARG A 221 -17.16 -1.52 -9.36
N LEU A 222 -18.14 -2.28 -9.85
CA LEU A 222 -18.16 -3.74 -9.74
C LEU A 222 -17.07 -4.40 -10.61
N LEU A 223 -16.80 -3.84 -11.79
CA LEU A 223 -15.76 -4.34 -12.70
C LEU A 223 -14.34 -4.07 -12.19
N ARG A 224 -14.12 -2.96 -11.49
CA ARG A 224 -12.77 -2.59 -11.00
C ARG A 224 -12.24 -3.52 -9.92
N THR A 225 -13.09 -4.08 -9.07
CA THR A 225 -12.62 -4.96 -7.99
C THR A 225 -13.78 -5.77 -7.40
N PRO A 226 -14.23 -6.85 -8.06
CA PRO A 226 -15.28 -7.72 -7.52
C PRO A 226 -14.88 -8.39 -6.19
N SER A 227 -13.57 -8.46 -5.91
CA SER A 227 -13.00 -9.23 -4.81
C SER A 227 -11.68 -8.63 -4.30
N ALA A 228 -11.67 -7.33 -4.01
CA ALA A 228 -10.48 -6.58 -3.57
C ALA A 228 -9.73 -7.20 -2.37
N TRP A 229 -10.43 -7.96 -1.54
CA TRP A 229 -9.89 -8.59 -0.33
C TRP A 229 -9.24 -9.97 -0.60
N ILE A 230 -9.46 -10.58 -1.76
CA ILE A 230 -8.99 -11.94 -2.05
C ILE A 230 -7.49 -12.00 -2.23
N GLU A 231 -6.90 -11.13 -3.05
CA GLU A 231 -5.45 -11.14 -3.26
C GLU A 231 -4.66 -10.79 -1.98
N PRO A 232 -5.06 -9.75 -1.19
CA PRO A 232 -4.46 -9.52 0.12
C PRO A 232 -4.55 -10.72 1.06
N THR A 233 -5.66 -11.45 1.05
CA THR A 233 -5.84 -12.65 1.87
C THR A 233 -4.94 -13.79 1.38
N ARG A 234 -4.77 -13.94 0.07
CA ARG A 234 -3.85 -14.91 -0.53
C ARG A 234 -2.39 -14.60 -0.15
N GLU A 235 -1.99 -13.33 -0.19
CA GLU A 235 -0.68 -12.89 0.27
C GLU A 235 -0.51 -13.15 1.77
N TRP A 236 -1.53 -12.87 2.57
CA TRP A 236 -1.52 -13.14 4.01
C TRP A 236 -1.35 -14.63 4.34
N ILE A 237 -2.08 -15.53 3.68
CA ILE A 237 -1.92 -16.99 3.86
C ILE A 237 -0.48 -17.41 3.55
N LYS A 238 0.09 -16.92 2.44
CA LYS A 238 1.48 -17.20 2.04
C LYS A 238 2.50 -16.68 3.05
N ASP A 239 2.29 -15.46 3.56
CA ASP A 239 3.19 -14.87 4.56
C ASP A 239 3.11 -15.64 5.88
N ALA A 240 1.89 -15.92 6.36
CA ALA A 240 1.63 -16.63 7.60
C ALA A 240 2.16 -18.07 7.59
N SER A 241 2.07 -18.77 6.45
CA SER A 241 2.60 -20.14 6.32
C SER A 241 4.13 -20.20 6.34
N ARG A 242 4.80 -19.10 6.00
CA ARG A 242 6.27 -19.00 5.94
C ARG A 242 6.90 -18.58 7.26
N LEU A 243 6.12 -18.12 8.24
CA LEU A 243 6.63 -17.61 9.51
C LEU A 243 7.47 -18.65 10.27
N ASP A 244 7.10 -19.93 10.25
CA ASP A 244 7.88 -21.00 10.89
C ASP A 244 9.28 -21.16 10.26
N GLU A 245 9.36 -21.08 8.93
CA GLU A 245 10.63 -21.16 8.19
C GLU A 245 11.48 -19.90 8.43
N ILE A 246 10.85 -18.73 8.45
CA ILE A 246 11.53 -17.45 8.73
C ILE A 246 12.06 -17.42 10.17
N ALA A 247 11.29 -17.93 11.14
CA ALA A 247 11.69 -18.00 12.53
C ALA A 247 12.95 -18.85 12.75
N LYS A 248 13.10 -19.95 11.98
CA LYS A 248 14.26 -20.85 12.01
C LYS A 248 15.45 -20.36 11.18
N SER A 249 15.23 -19.44 10.25
CA SER A 249 16.29 -18.91 9.38
C SER A 249 17.30 -18.04 10.15
N GLU A 250 18.52 -17.92 9.63
CA GLU A 250 19.51 -16.94 10.13
C GLU A 250 19.31 -15.54 9.51
N ASP A 251 18.30 -15.36 8.66
CA ASP A 251 18.05 -14.11 7.94
C ASP A 251 17.29 -13.08 8.80
N LEU A 252 18.05 -12.36 9.61
CA LEU A 252 17.55 -11.35 10.55
C LEU A 252 16.71 -10.23 9.87
N PRO A 253 17.06 -9.73 8.66
CA PRO A 253 16.18 -8.86 7.88
C PRO A 253 14.77 -9.40 7.63
N SER A 254 14.63 -10.67 7.23
CA SER A 254 13.30 -11.28 6.97
C SER A 254 12.48 -11.42 8.25
N LYS A 255 13.11 -11.79 9.37
CA LYS A 255 12.45 -11.80 10.69
C LYS A 255 11.91 -10.42 11.04
N LYS A 256 12.73 -9.37 10.86
CA LYS A 256 12.35 -7.99 11.13
C LYS A 256 11.15 -7.55 10.29
N ILE A 257 11.15 -7.82 8.98
CA ILE A 257 10.04 -7.45 8.10
C ILE A 257 8.76 -8.15 8.53
N SER A 258 8.84 -9.43 8.90
CA SER A 258 7.68 -10.21 9.37
C SER A 258 7.13 -9.66 10.68
N LEU A 259 8.00 -9.34 11.64
CA LEU A 259 7.60 -8.73 12.91
C LEU A 259 6.94 -7.36 12.72
N GLN A 260 7.43 -6.53 11.78
CA GLN A 260 6.82 -5.23 11.46
C GLN A 260 5.44 -5.34 10.79
N LYS A 261 5.11 -6.48 10.20
CA LYS A 261 3.76 -6.75 9.66
C LYS A 261 2.79 -7.18 10.76
N ILE A 262 3.28 -7.82 11.83
CA ILE A 262 2.48 -8.38 12.91
C ILE A 262 2.21 -7.35 14.02
N PHE A 263 3.21 -6.53 14.37
CA PHE A 263 3.16 -5.53 15.45
C PHE A 263 3.32 -4.11 14.92
#